data_AF-A0A7Y5A679-F1
#
_entry.id   AF-A0A7Y5A679-F1
#
_cell.length_a   1.000
_cell.length_b   1.000
_cell.length_c   1.000
_cell.angle_alpha   90.00
_cell.angle_beta   90.00
_cell.angle_gamma   90.00
#
_symmetry.space_group_name_H-M   'P 1'
#
loop_
_entity.id
_entity.type
_entity.pdbx_description
1 polymer ?
#
loop_
_entity_poly.entity_id
_entity_poly.type
_entity_poly.pdbx_seq_one_letter_code
_entity_poly.pdbx_strand_id
1 'polypeptide(L)'
;MKESTHREQILTKVRNALIEKTENPYTDIDLTSDVLQKLDESEGLEIIFANELLAVGGQFIYCENEKYFIDDLKTLMEQKGWSSIWCVSEKVSSVLTAGRIPHHSDVMEDSAGEVVGLTSCEQLIARTGSIVVTDTNSGSRSAYAYPDVHLV
;
A
#
# COMPACT_ATOMS: atom_id res chain seq x y z
N MET A 1 59.36 20.14 18.99
CA MET A 1 57.91 20.24 19.29
C MET A 1 57.29 18.91 18.90
N LYS A 2 56.65 18.18 19.81
CA LYS A 2 55.96 16.92 19.49
C LYS A 2 54.70 17.28 18.70
N GLU A 3 54.59 16.83 17.46
CA GLU A 3 53.35 16.95 16.70
C GLU A 3 52.25 16.15 17.40
N SER A 4 51.12 16.81 17.66
CA SER A 4 49.94 16.17 18.24
C SER A 4 49.40 15.11 17.30
N THR A 5 49.02 13.96 17.82
CA THR A 5 48.40 12.90 17.02
C THR A 5 47.02 13.33 16.48
N HIS A 6 46.56 12.76 15.36
CA HIS A 6 45.22 13.05 14.83
C HIS A 6 44.09 12.83 15.87
N ARG A 7 44.25 11.83 16.74
CA ARG A 7 43.32 11.57 17.84
C ARG A 7 43.29 12.74 18.84
N GLU A 8 44.43 13.28 19.22
CA GLU A 8 44.50 14.45 20.12
C GLU A 8 43.90 15.69 19.48
N GLN A 9 44.10 15.91 18.18
CA GLN A 9 43.50 17.03 17.45
C GLN A 9 41.96 16.93 17.45
N ILE A 10 41.40 15.74 17.21
CA ILE A 10 39.96 15.50 17.27
C ILE A 10 39.43 15.70 18.69
N LEU A 11 40.07 15.10 19.69
CA LEU A 11 39.64 15.23 21.09
C LEU A 11 39.73 16.68 21.60
N THR A 12 40.70 17.45 21.13
CA THR A 12 40.84 18.88 21.45
C THR A 12 39.71 19.68 20.81
N LYS A 13 39.35 19.40 19.54
CA LYS A 13 38.20 20.05 18.87
C LYS A 13 36.87 19.72 19.57
N VAL A 14 36.64 18.47 19.93
CA VAL A 14 35.43 18.05 20.67
C VAL A 14 35.38 18.73 22.04
N ARG A 15 36.50 18.77 22.76
CA ARG A 15 36.59 19.46 24.06
C ARG A 15 36.27 20.95 23.91
N ASN A 16 36.86 21.63 22.93
CA ASN A 16 36.64 23.06 22.72
C ASN A 16 35.17 23.36 22.34
N ALA A 17 34.55 22.52 21.50
CA ALA A 17 33.14 22.64 21.15
C ALA A 17 32.18 22.42 22.34
N LEU A 18 32.60 21.65 23.36
CA LEU A 18 31.82 21.46 24.58
C LEU A 18 32.02 22.59 25.60
N ILE A 19 33.15 23.31 25.54
CA ILE A 19 33.45 24.47 26.39
C ILE A 19 32.69 25.70 25.88
N GLU A 20 32.78 25.97 24.58
CA GLU A 20 32.00 27.02 23.91
C GLU A 20 30.65 26.45 23.46
N LYS A 21 29.74 26.24 24.43
CA LYS A 21 28.35 25.91 24.11
C LYS A 21 27.73 27.06 23.34
N THR A 22 27.65 26.90 22.03
CA THR A 22 26.88 27.79 21.17
C THR A 22 25.41 27.64 21.58
N GLU A 23 24.73 28.74 21.89
CA GLU A 23 23.30 28.68 22.20
C GLU A 23 22.56 28.11 20.98
N ASN A 24 21.60 27.22 21.23
CA ASN A 24 20.79 26.66 20.16
C ASN A 24 20.02 27.80 19.48
N PRO A 25 20.26 28.10 18.19
CA PRO A 25 19.56 29.19 17.50
C PRO A 25 18.05 28.93 17.32
N TYR A 26 17.60 27.70 17.58
CA TYR A 26 16.20 27.29 17.47
C TYR A 26 15.69 26.75 18.81
N THR A 27 15.52 27.65 19.78
CA THR A 27 14.99 27.31 21.12
C THR A 27 13.52 26.91 21.10
N ASP A 28 12.77 27.37 20.10
CA ASP A 28 11.32 27.24 20.04
C ASP A 28 10.85 26.06 19.19
N ILE A 29 11.73 25.08 18.93
CA ILE A 29 11.33 23.85 18.24
C ILE A 29 10.53 22.99 19.21
N ASP A 30 9.26 22.77 18.88
CA ASP A 30 8.44 21.78 19.57
C ASP A 30 8.90 20.37 19.19
N LEU A 31 9.67 19.76 20.09
CA LEU A 31 10.10 18.36 20.00
C LEU A 31 9.14 17.42 20.76
N THR A 32 8.05 17.95 21.30
CA THR A 32 7.11 17.22 22.17
C THR A 32 5.77 16.94 21.50
N SER A 33 5.35 17.81 20.58
CA SER A 33 4.16 17.59 19.76
C SER A 33 4.30 16.33 18.92
N ASP A 34 3.19 15.60 18.80
CA ASP A 34 3.11 14.49 17.86
C ASP A 34 3.14 15.03 16.42
N VAL A 35 4.08 14.55 15.63
CA VAL A 35 4.21 14.94 14.22
C VAL A 35 3.19 14.19 13.36
N LEU A 36 2.69 13.07 13.87
CA LEU A 36 1.72 12.25 13.16
C LEU A 36 0.30 12.64 13.59
N GLN A 37 -0.55 12.86 12.60
CA GLN A 37 -1.97 13.00 12.84
C GLN A 37 -2.50 11.67 13.40
N LYS A 38 -3.06 11.72 14.61
CA LYS A 38 -3.70 10.55 15.21
C LYS A 38 -5.02 10.31 14.50
N LEU A 39 -5.27 9.04 14.19
CA LEU A 39 -6.54 8.60 13.63
C LEU A 39 -7.60 8.64 14.73
N ASP A 40 -8.78 9.15 14.40
CA ASP A 40 -9.94 8.96 15.27
C ASP A 40 -10.52 7.57 15.00
N GLU A 41 -10.08 6.58 15.77
CA GLU A 41 -10.52 5.19 15.62
C GLU A 41 -12.03 5.01 15.86
N SER A 42 -12.72 6.02 16.42
CA SER A 42 -14.18 5.96 16.61
C SER A 42 -14.97 6.02 15.30
N GLU A 43 -14.37 6.50 14.21
CA GLU A 43 -14.98 6.51 12.87
C GLU A 43 -14.95 5.14 12.17
N GLY A 44 -14.18 4.18 12.67
CA GLY A 44 -13.98 2.87 12.05
C GLY A 44 -12.87 2.88 11.00
N LEU A 45 -11.92 1.95 11.11
CA LEU A 45 -10.71 1.91 10.28
C LEU A 45 -11.05 1.68 8.80
N GLU A 46 -12.09 0.91 8.52
CA GLU A 46 -12.61 0.63 7.19
C GLU A 46 -13.16 1.88 6.50
N ILE A 47 -13.79 2.79 7.24
CA ILE A 47 -14.33 4.04 6.70
C ILE A 47 -13.19 4.99 6.38
N ILE A 48 -12.23 5.12 7.30
CA ILE A 48 -11.04 5.95 7.09
C ILE A 48 -10.26 5.44 5.87
N PHE A 49 -10.03 4.13 5.77
CA PHE A 49 -9.38 3.53 4.60
C PHE A 49 -10.10 3.87 3.30
N ALA A 50 -11.43 3.70 3.26
CA ALA A 50 -12.22 3.97 2.07
C ALA A 50 -12.11 5.45 1.66
N ASN A 51 -12.19 6.38 2.61
CA ASN A 51 -12.06 7.81 2.35
C ASN A 51 -10.68 8.18 1.79
N GLU A 52 -9.61 7.66 2.40
CA GLU A 52 -8.24 7.91 1.94
C GLU A 52 -7.96 7.27 0.57
N LEU A 53 -8.47 6.06 0.32
CA LEU A 53 -8.35 5.40 -1.00
C LEU A 53 -9.07 6.20 -2.09
N LEU A 54 -10.27 6.71 -1.80
CA LEU A 54 -11.01 7.58 -2.72
C LEU A 54 -10.28 8.90 -2.97
N ALA A 55 -9.64 9.48 -1.94
CA ALA A 55 -8.90 10.73 -2.06
C ALA A 55 -7.70 10.62 -3.02
N VAL A 56 -7.08 9.44 -3.15
CA VAL A 56 -5.99 9.17 -4.10
C VAL A 56 -6.47 8.65 -5.46
N GLY A 57 -7.78 8.68 -5.72
CA GLY A 57 -8.39 8.29 -7.00
C GLY A 57 -8.67 6.80 -7.14
N GLY A 58 -8.56 6.02 -6.05
CA GLY A 58 -9.02 4.65 -6.02
C GLY A 58 -10.55 4.53 -6.02
N GLN A 59 -11.05 3.31 -6.13
CA GLN A 59 -12.47 3.00 -5.98
C GLN A 59 -12.64 1.94 -4.88
N PHE A 60 -13.72 2.04 -4.11
CA PHE A 60 -13.99 1.14 -3.00
C PHE A 60 -15.43 0.63 -3.07
N ILE A 61 -15.59 -0.69 -2.98
CA ILE A 61 -16.89 -1.37 -2.90
C ILE A 61 -16.85 -2.27 -1.67
N TYR A 62 -17.73 -2.00 -0.71
CA TYR A 62 -17.86 -2.84 0.48
C TYR A 62 -18.79 -4.02 0.18
N CYS A 63 -18.31 -5.23 0.44
CA CYS A 63 -19.08 -6.46 0.31
C CYS A 63 -19.23 -7.10 1.70
N GLU A 64 -20.48 -7.27 2.17
CA GLU A 64 -20.75 -7.84 3.50
C GLU A 64 -20.29 -9.31 3.61
N ASN A 65 -20.38 -10.06 2.52
CA ASN A 65 -19.95 -11.46 2.46
C ASN A 65 -19.58 -11.86 1.02
N GLU A 66 -19.08 -13.10 0.87
CA GLU A 66 -18.62 -13.64 -0.40
C GLU A 66 -19.71 -13.66 -1.48
N LYS A 67 -20.98 -13.86 -1.11
CA LYS A 67 -22.08 -13.85 -2.08
C LYS A 67 -22.27 -12.44 -2.68
N TYR A 68 -22.32 -11.41 -1.83
CA TYR A 68 -22.40 -10.03 -2.30
C TYR A 68 -21.19 -9.66 -3.15
N PHE A 69 -19.99 -10.08 -2.75
CA PHE A 69 -18.78 -9.89 -3.55
C PHE A 69 -18.92 -10.46 -4.98
N ILE A 70 -19.41 -11.71 -5.12
CA ILE A 70 -19.61 -12.32 -6.44
C ILE A 70 -20.66 -11.58 -7.26
N ASP A 71 -21.76 -11.15 -6.65
CA ASP A 71 -22.85 -10.45 -7.34
C ASP A 71 -22.43 -9.03 -7.78
N ASP A 72 -21.73 -8.31 -6.91
CA ASP A 72 -21.19 -6.97 -7.19
C ASP A 72 -20.08 -7.03 -8.25
N LEU A 73 -19.19 -8.02 -8.18
CA LEU A 73 -18.13 -8.21 -9.18
C LEU A 73 -18.70 -8.52 -10.56
N LYS A 74 -19.76 -9.35 -10.67
CA LYS A 74 -20.45 -9.59 -11.95
C LYS A 74 -21.06 -8.31 -12.51
N THR A 75 -21.74 -7.55 -11.65
CA THR A 75 -22.34 -6.27 -12.03
C THR A 75 -21.28 -5.30 -12.55
N LEU A 76 -20.13 -5.22 -11.86
CA LEU A 76 -19.01 -4.39 -12.27
C LEU A 76 -18.42 -4.84 -13.62
N MET A 77 -18.22 -6.15 -13.81
CA MET A 77 -17.75 -6.71 -15.08
C MET A 77 -18.69 -6.36 -16.23
N GLU A 78 -20.01 -6.50 -16.03
CA GLU A 78 -21.02 -6.14 -17.05
C GLU A 78 -21.00 -4.65 -17.39
N GLN A 79 -20.91 -3.78 -16.37
CA GLN A 79 -20.84 -2.33 -16.56
C GLN A 79 -19.58 -1.87 -17.28
N LYS A 80 -18.45 -2.54 -17.03
CA LYS A 80 -17.15 -2.21 -17.63
C LYS A 80 -16.88 -2.96 -18.94
N GLY A 81 -17.69 -3.97 -19.27
CA GLY A 81 -17.50 -4.80 -20.46
C GLY A 81 -16.33 -5.79 -20.34
N TRP A 82 -15.96 -6.18 -19.11
CA TRP A 82 -14.87 -7.13 -18.87
C TRP A 82 -15.34 -8.56 -19.13
N SER A 83 -14.60 -9.28 -19.98
CA SER A 83 -14.94 -10.65 -20.36
C SER A 83 -14.37 -11.71 -19.42
N SER A 84 -13.20 -11.46 -18.83
CA SER A 84 -12.49 -12.37 -17.94
C SER A 84 -11.56 -11.61 -17.01
N ILE A 85 -11.30 -12.18 -15.84
CA ILE A 85 -10.35 -11.65 -14.86
C ILE A 85 -9.06 -12.48 -14.89
N TRP A 86 -7.91 -11.82 -14.88
CA TRP A 86 -6.62 -12.46 -14.70
C TRP A 86 -6.35 -12.66 -13.21
N CYS A 87 -6.04 -13.89 -12.81
CA CYS A 87 -5.75 -14.24 -11.43
C CYS A 87 -4.79 -15.43 -11.35
N VAL A 88 -3.65 -15.24 -10.68
CA VAL A 88 -2.62 -16.29 -10.48
C VAL A 88 -2.78 -16.99 -9.13
N SER A 89 -3.41 -16.34 -8.15
CA SER A 89 -3.60 -16.89 -6.80
C SER A 89 -4.64 -18.01 -6.78
N GLU A 90 -4.29 -19.20 -6.29
CA GLU A 90 -5.20 -20.33 -6.17
C GLU A 90 -6.42 -20.01 -5.28
N LYS A 91 -6.20 -19.27 -4.19
CA LYS A 91 -7.27 -18.87 -3.27
C LYS A 91 -8.31 -18.01 -3.99
N VAL A 92 -7.87 -16.98 -4.69
CA VAL A 92 -8.77 -16.07 -5.43
C VAL A 92 -9.45 -16.81 -6.58
N SER A 93 -8.69 -17.62 -7.34
CA SER A 93 -9.24 -18.45 -8.42
C SER A 93 -10.32 -19.41 -7.91
N SER A 94 -10.18 -19.97 -6.71
CA SER A 94 -11.20 -20.86 -6.12
C SER A 94 -12.53 -20.13 -5.85
N VAL A 95 -12.47 -18.88 -5.36
CA VAL A 95 -13.65 -18.04 -5.10
C VAL A 95 -14.33 -17.66 -6.41
N LEU A 96 -13.56 -17.24 -7.42
CA LEU A 96 -14.08 -16.93 -8.75
C LEU A 96 -14.73 -18.16 -9.40
N THR A 97 -14.12 -19.34 -9.27
CA THR A 97 -14.68 -20.61 -9.76
C THR A 97 -16.01 -20.93 -9.09
N ALA A 98 -16.08 -20.81 -7.76
CA ALA A 98 -17.31 -21.04 -7.00
C ALA A 98 -18.44 -20.07 -7.43
N GLY A 99 -18.09 -18.81 -7.69
CA GLY A 99 -18.99 -17.78 -8.19
C GLY A 99 -19.34 -17.88 -9.69
N ARG A 100 -18.73 -18.82 -10.42
CA ARG A 100 -18.81 -18.96 -11.89
C ARG A 100 -18.40 -17.69 -12.64
N ILE A 101 -17.36 -17.02 -12.15
CA ILE A 101 -16.77 -15.85 -12.80
C ILE A 101 -15.69 -16.31 -13.79
N PRO A 102 -15.73 -15.89 -15.07
CA PRO A 102 -14.70 -16.20 -16.04
C PRO A 102 -13.34 -15.65 -15.59
N HIS A 103 -12.34 -16.52 -15.48
CA HIS A 103 -10.99 -16.13 -15.10
C HIS A 103 -9.94 -17.04 -15.75
N HIS A 104 -8.70 -16.55 -15.79
CA HIS A 104 -7.54 -17.27 -16.32
C HIS A 104 -6.30 -16.98 -15.49
N SER A 105 -5.34 -17.91 -15.47
CA SER A 105 -4.07 -17.79 -14.75
C SER A 105 -2.88 -17.51 -15.66
N ASP A 106 -2.97 -17.92 -16.93
CA ASP A 106 -1.90 -17.76 -17.91
C ASP A 106 -1.82 -16.32 -18.41
N VAL A 107 -0.61 -15.86 -18.71
CA VAL A 107 -0.41 -14.52 -19.29
C VAL A 107 -1.07 -14.50 -20.67
N MET A 108 -2.14 -13.71 -20.84
CA MET A 108 -2.74 -13.52 -22.15
C MET A 108 -1.79 -12.68 -23.01
N GLU A 109 -0.99 -13.34 -23.84
CA GLU A 109 -0.06 -12.69 -24.79
C GLU A 109 -0.78 -11.84 -25.86
N ASP A 110 -2.12 -11.92 -25.96
CA ASP A 110 -2.86 -11.40 -27.13
C ASP A 110 -4.27 -10.84 -26.80
N SER A 111 -4.48 -10.30 -25.60
CA SER A 111 -5.73 -9.58 -25.32
C SER A 111 -5.68 -8.18 -25.90
N ALA A 112 -6.36 -7.94 -27.02
CA ALA A 112 -6.55 -6.61 -27.61
C ALA A 112 -7.41 -5.64 -26.74
N GLY A 113 -7.71 -6.01 -25.49
CA GLY A 113 -8.54 -5.26 -24.54
C GLY A 113 -7.85 -5.06 -23.20
N GLU A 114 -8.53 -4.36 -22.31
CA GLU A 114 -8.06 -4.01 -20.96
C GLU A 114 -7.77 -5.27 -20.13
N VAL A 115 -6.56 -5.35 -19.57
CA VAL A 115 -6.16 -6.44 -18.68
C VAL A 115 -6.61 -6.13 -17.27
N VAL A 116 -7.55 -6.92 -16.76
CA VAL A 116 -8.10 -6.77 -15.40
C VAL A 116 -7.51 -7.86 -14.50
N GLY A 117 -6.69 -7.48 -13.54
CA GLY A 117 -6.06 -8.39 -12.58
C GLY A 117 -6.79 -8.36 -11.25
N LEU A 118 -7.01 -9.51 -10.63
CA LEU A 118 -7.52 -9.62 -9.26
C LEU A 118 -6.52 -10.35 -8.38
N THR A 119 -6.16 -9.73 -7.26
CA THR A 119 -5.23 -10.30 -6.28
C THR A 119 -5.73 -10.05 -4.87
N SER A 120 -5.43 -10.91 -3.90
CA SER A 120 -5.60 -10.52 -2.50
C SER A 120 -4.43 -9.63 -2.04
N CYS A 121 -4.67 -8.84 -0.99
CA CYS A 121 -3.62 -8.07 -0.31
C CYS A 121 -3.18 -8.73 1.00
N GLU A 122 -2.05 -8.26 1.52
CA GLU A 122 -1.57 -8.59 2.87
C GLU A 122 -2.24 -7.69 3.91
N GLN A 123 -2.31 -6.38 3.63
CA GLN A 123 -2.84 -5.38 4.55
C GLN A 123 -3.43 -4.17 3.82
N LEU A 124 -4.41 -3.54 4.48
CA LEU A 124 -4.97 -2.24 4.13
C LEU A 124 -4.54 -1.22 5.18
N ILE A 125 -3.95 -0.10 4.75
CA ILE A 125 -3.44 0.96 5.63
C ILE A 125 -4.43 2.11 5.64
N ALA A 126 -5.27 2.17 6.67
CA ALA A 126 -6.33 3.17 6.79
C ALA A 126 -5.82 4.61 6.66
N ARG A 127 -4.71 4.94 7.34
CA ARG A 127 -4.14 6.29 7.38
C ARG A 127 -3.79 6.91 6.02
N THR A 128 -3.48 6.08 5.04
CA THR A 128 -2.92 6.54 3.76
C THR A 128 -3.67 5.96 2.57
N GLY A 129 -4.78 5.22 2.81
CA GLY A 129 -5.50 4.51 1.76
C GLY A 129 -4.64 3.51 0.99
N SER A 130 -3.49 3.10 1.55
CA SER A 130 -2.50 2.31 0.83
C SER A 130 -2.77 0.82 1.00
N ILE A 131 -2.50 0.06 -0.05
CA ILE A 131 -2.70 -1.38 -0.08
C ILE A 131 -1.33 -2.05 -0.17
N VAL A 132 -1.06 -2.99 0.73
CA VAL A 132 0.17 -3.79 0.72
C VAL A 132 -0.10 -5.09 -0.01
N VAL A 133 0.61 -5.33 -1.11
CA VAL A 133 0.51 -6.55 -1.92
C VAL A 133 1.86 -7.25 -1.94
N THR A 134 1.85 -8.57 -1.84
CA THR A 134 3.05 -9.41 -1.81
C THR A 134 2.87 -10.60 -2.75
N ASP A 135 3.99 -11.07 -3.33
CA ASP A 135 3.99 -12.21 -4.24
C ASP A 135 3.48 -13.50 -3.59
N THR A 136 3.62 -13.62 -2.27
CA THR A 136 3.12 -14.78 -1.52
C THR A 136 1.60 -14.95 -1.64
N ASN A 137 0.86 -13.83 -1.71
CA ASN A 137 -0.60 -13.85 -1.78
C ASN A 137 -1.13 -13.66 -3.20
N SER A 138 -0.44 -12.87 -4.03
CA SER A 138 -0.80 -12.62 -5.42
C SER A 138 -0.30 -13.70 -6.40
N GLY A 139 0.62 -14.56 -5.95
CA GLY A 139 1.28 -15.60 -6.74
C GLY A 139 2.50 -15.10 -7.52
N SER A 140 2.47 -13.86 -8.00
CA SER A 140 3.58 -13.24 -8.73
C SER A 140 3.48 -11.72 -8.71
N ARG A 141 4.62 -11.03 -8.84
CA ARG A 141 4.69 -9.58 -9.05
C ARG A 141 3.98 -9.13 -10.33
N SER A 142 3.97 -9.98 -11.35
CA SER A 142 3.27 -9.71 -12.60
C SER A 142 1.77 -9.46 -12.38
N ALA A 143 1.15 -10.16 -11.42
CA ALA A 143 -0.29 -10.15 -11.18
C ALA A 143 -0.83 -8.78 -10.72
N TYR A 144 0.02 -7.92 -10.14
CA TYR A 144 -0.36 -6.57 -9.71
C TYR A 144 0.43 -5.46 -10.41
N ALA A 145 1.41 -5.78 -11.25
CA ALA A 145 2.23 -4.79 -11.96
C ALA A 145 1.88 -4.63 -13.44
N TYR A 146 1.28 -5.64 -14.08
CA TYR A 146 0.90 -5.60 -15.49
C TYR A 146 -0.57 -5.29 -15.81
N PRO A 147 -1.57 -5.51 -14.93
CA PRO A 147 -2.95 -5.19 -15.29
C PRO A 147 -3.13 -3.69 -15.54
N ASP A 148 -3.95 -3.34 -16.53
CA ASP A 148 -4.44 -1.97 -16.72
C ASP A 148 -5.37 -1.57 -15.56
N VAL A 149 -6.17 -2.52 -15.08
CA VAL A 149 -7.04 -2.39 -13.91
C VAL A 149 -6.65 -3.42 -12.87
N HIS A 150 -6.28 -2.95 -11.68
CA HIS A 150 -5.95 -3.82 -10.55
C HIS A 150 -7.07 -3.81 -9.52
N LEU A 151 -7.77 -4.92 -9.43
CA LEU A 151 -8.73 -5.24 -8.37
C LEU A 151 -7.98 -5.90 -7.22
N VAL A 152 -8.30 -5.49 -5.98
CA VAL A 152 -7.68 -6.02 -4.75
C VAL A 152 -8.72 -6.44 -3.74
#